data_AF-A0A7W8J7C5-F1
#
_entry.id   AF-A0A7W8J7C5-F1
#
_cell.length_a   1.000
_cell.length_b   1.000
_cell.length_c   1.000
_cell.angle_alpha   90.00
_cell.angle_beta   90.00
_cell.angle_gamma   90.00
#
_symmetry.space_group_name_H-M   'P 1'
#
loop_
_entity.id
_entity.type
_entity.pdbx_description
1 polymer ?
#
loop_
_entity_poly.entity_id
_entity_poly.type
_entity_poly.pdbx_seq_one_letter_code
_entity_poly.pdbx_strand_id
1 'polypeptide(L)'
;MATIVRSGSRLQSIDALRGAIMIIMALDHTRDFFHVSAAYFSPTDLTRTYPLLFFTRWITHFCAPVFTFTAGFGAFLWLQRDRTKAQLSSFLLTRGIWLVFLEVTVMRLAYNFNFASRFPVLLLVMWELGGCMVALALLVQLPYRLLVVFSIAVIALHNLLDPINAASFGSYAPIWNIVHQPGAFLVHGLVIVVGYPLFPWIAVMSAGFCFGRIFLLEPTRRQKIILITGGATTTAFIVLRAINLYGDPEKWSRQHSAMFTLLSFLNCTKYPPSLLYLLMTLGPALIVLASFDRHQFKIANPLIVFGRVPLFYFIAHFYLIHLLSLLTSWIRYGAHSYPILFSSPPAMGGPAKIFPEDFGYPLWVVYAVWLFVVISLYPVCRWFANIKATRTDWWFGYL
;
A
#
# COMPACT_ATOMS: atom_id res chain seq x y z
N MET A 1 36.76 16.26 8.83
CA MET A 1 36.41 15.56 7.58
C MET A 1 35.69 14.28 7.95
N ALA A 2 34.35 14.31 7.94
CA ALA A 2 33.55 13.12 8.20
C ALA A 2 33.61 12.23 6.95
N THR A 3 34.15 11.03 7.10
CA THR A 3 34.22 10.03 6.05
C THR A 3 32.80 9.66 5.65
N ILE A 4 32.33 10.22 4.54
CA ILE A 4 31.07 9.84 3.91
C ILE A 4 31.19 8.34 3.63
N VAL A 5 30.44 7.52 4.36
CA VAL A 5 30.29 6.10 4.07
C VAL A 5 29.96 5.99 2.58
N ARG A 6 30.86 5.37 1.81
CA ARG A 6 30.75 5.20 0.35
C ARG A 6 29.33 4.76 -0.01
N SER A 7 28.64 5.59 -0.79
CA SER A 7 27.25 5.49 -1.24
C SER A 7 26.99 4.36 -2.27
N GLY A 8 27.70 3.24 -2.16
CA GLY A 8 27.66 2.15 -3.14
C GLY A 8 26.84 0.92 -2.71
N SER A 9 26.63 0.68 -1.41
CA SER A 9 25.84 -0.48 -0.97
C SER A 9 24.35 -0.14 -0.86
N ARG A 10 23.54 -0.81 -1.66
CA ARG A 10 22.07 -0.73 -1.59
C ARG A 10 21.61 -1.09 -0.17
N LEU A 11 20.76 -0.26 0.43
CA LEU A 11 20.26 -0.47 1.80
C LEU A 11 19.34 -1.70 1.86
N GLN A 12 19.92 -2.84 2.26
CA GLN A 12 19.24 -4.12 2.33
C GLN A 12 18.03 -4.11 3.27
N SER A 13 18.08 -3.32 4.35
CA SER A 13 17.00 -3.22 5.33
C SER A 13 15.70 -2.67 4.73
N ILE A 14 15.80 -1.70 3.82
CA ILE A 14 14.65 -1.12 3.11
C ILE A 14 14.11 -2.07 2.05
N ASP A 15 15.01 -2.72 1.29
CA ASP A 15 14.59 -3.75 0.34
C ASP A 15 13.88 -4.90 1.10
N ALA A 16 14.44 -5.39 2.21
CA ALA A 16 13.85 -6.45 3.01
C ALA A 16 12.47 -6.07 3.57
N LEU A 17 12.31 -4.83 4.07
CA LEU A 17 11.02 -4.34 4.55
C LEU A 17 9.98 -4.30 3.42
N ARG A 18 10.35 -3.77 2.24
CA ARG A 18 9.50 -3.77 1.04
C ARG A 18 9.14 -5.18 0.56
N GLY A 19 10.08 -6.11 0.62
CA GLY A 19 9.84 -7.50 0.24
C GLY A 19 8.88 -8.21 1.20
N ALA A 20 9.02 -7.96 2.51
CA ALA A 20 8.10 -8.51 3.50
C ALA A 20 6.66 -8.07 3.24
N ILE A 21 6.45 -6.76 3.02
CA ILE A 21 5.11 -6.25 2.72
C ILE A 21 4.62 -6.65 1.32
N MET A 22 5.49 -6.92 0.34
CA MET A 22 5.08 -7.48 -0.96
C MET A 22 4.50 -8.89 -0.78
N ILE A 23 5.22 -9.76 -0.04
CA ILE A 23 4.74 -11.11 0.26
C ILE A 23 3.40 -11.06 0.99
N ILE A 24 3.27 -10.18 1.99
CA ILE A 24 2.02 -10.01 2.75
C ILE A 24 0.90 -9.42 1.88
N MET A 25 1.19 -8.44 1.02
CA MET A 25 0.18 -7.80 0.16
C MET A 25 -0.49 -8.82 -0.77
N ALA A 26 0.28 -9.75 -1.32
CA ALA A 26 -0.26 -10.80 -2.18
C ALA A 26 -1.34 -11.64 -1.49
N LEU A 27 -1.28 -11.79 -0.16
CA LEU A 27 -2.31 -12.49 0.62
C LEU A 27 -3.66 -11.77 0.58
N ASP A 28 -3.67 -10.43 0.66
CA ASP A 28 -4.89 -9.62 0.56
C ASP A 28 -5.56 -9.85 -0.78
N HIS A 29 -4.77 -9.78 -1.85
CA HIS A 29 -5.24 -9.95 -3.21
C HIS A 29 -5.66 -11.39 -3.50
N THR A 30 -4.92 -12.40 -3.02
CA THR A 30 -5.39 -13.79 -3.14
C THR A 30 -6.73 -13.97 -2.41
N ARG A 31 -6.91 -13.40 -1.22
CA ARG A 31 -8.19 -13.47 -0.50
C ARG A 31 -9.32 -12.83 -1.31
N ASP A 32 -9.12 -11.65 -1.89
CA ASP A 32 -10.16 -10.94 -2.64
C ASP A 32 -10.67 -11.73 -3.85
N PHE A 33 -9.83 -12.55 -4.47
CA PHE A 33 -10.20 -13.41 -5.59
C PHE A 33 -10.74 -14.78 -5.17
N PHE A 34 -10.24 -15.36 -4.08
CA PHE A 34 -10.49 -16.76 -3.74
C PHE A 34 -11.37 -17.00 -2.51
N HIS A 35 -11.47 -16.07 -1.57
CA HIS A 35 -12.17 -16.36 -0.32
C HIS A 35 -13.69 -16.32 -0.50
N VAL A 36 -14.39 -17.31 0.06
CA VAL A 36 -15.86 -17.42 -0.02
C VAL A 36 -16.58 -16.17 0.48
N SER A 37 -16.05 -15.49 1.50
CA SER A 37 -16.71 -14.29 2.04
C SER A 37 -16.44 -13.01 1.26
N ALA A 38 -15.53 -13.03 0.28
CA ALA A 38 -15.02 -11.81 -0.38
C ALA A 38 -16.14 -11.01 -1.07
N ALA A 39 -17.22 -11.69 -1.49
CA ALA A 39 -18.36 -11.07 -2.14
C ALA A 39 -19.44 -10.54 -1.19
N TYR A 40 -19.40 -10.88 0.10
CA TYR A 40 -20.54 -10.71 1.01
C TYR A 40 -20.31 -9.70 2.12
N PHE A 41 -19.08 -9.60 2.64
CA PHE A 41 -18.78 -8.67 3.74
C PHE A 41 -17.28 -8.38 3.85
N SER A 42 -16.95 -7.23 4.47
CA SER A 42 -15.58 -6.87 4.77
C SER A 42 -14.97 -7.85 5.80
N PRO A 43 -13.74 -8.35 5.62
CA PRO A 43 -13.06 -9.17 6.63
C PRO A 43 -12.90 -8.49 8.00
N THR A 44 -13.08 -7.17 8.09
CA THR A 44 -13.03 -6.39 9.35
C THR A 44 -14.40 -6.09 9.94
N ASP A 45 -15.49 -6.54 9.32
CA ASP A 45 -16.85 -6.42 9.87
C ASP A 45 -16.99 -7.32 11.10
N LEU A 46 -17.01 -6.72 12.29
CA LEU A 46 -17.07 -7.42 13.58
C LEU A 46 -18.39 -8.19 13.79
N THR A 47 -19.42 -7.94 13.00
CA THR A 47 -20.69 -8.66 13.08
C THR A 47 -20.67 -9.99 12.33
N ARG A 48 -19.74 -10.17 11.38
CA ARG A 48 -19.66 -11.36 10.50
C ARG A 48 -18.29 -12.03 10.46
N THR A 49 -17.23 -11.32 10.83
CA THR A 49 -15.86 -11.83 10.79
C THR A 49 -15.58 -12.82 11.93
N TYR A 50 -14.43 -13.49 11.82
CA TYR A 50 -13.84 -14.31 12.87
C TYR A 50 -12.35 -13.96 12.98
N PRO A 51 -11.69 -14.24 14.13
CA PRO A 51 -10.35 -13.73 14.40
C PRO A 51 -9.32 -14.00 13.30
N LEU A 52 -9.27 -15.22 12.75
CA LEU A 52 -8.28 -15.57 11.72
C LEU A 52 -8.50 -14.79 10.40
N LEU A 53 -9.75 -14.57 9.98
CA LEU A 53 -10.07 -13.75 8.81
C LEU A 53 -9.75 -12.27 9.06
N PHE A 54 -10.08 -11.75 10.25
CA PHE A 54 -9.71 -10.39 10.65
C PHE A 54 -8.20 -10.20 10.59
N PHE A 55 -7.41 -11.06 11.23
CA PHE A 55 -5.95 -10.92 11.25
C PHE A 55 -5.31 -11.09 9.87
N THR A 56 -5.90 -11.91 9.00
CA THR A 56 -5.50 -12.01 7.58
C THR A 56 -5.63 -10.68 6.87
N ARG A 57 -6.70 -9.92 7.13
CA ARG A 57 -6.89 -8.58 6.56
C ARG A 57 -6.08 -7.52 7.30
N TRP A 58 -5.98 -7.61 8.61
CA TRP A 58 -5.29 -6.63 9.44
C TRP A 58 -3.79 -6.60 9.17
N ILE A 59 -3.12 -7.74 8.97
CA ILE A 59 -1.68 -7.77 8.69
C ILE A 59 -1.32 -7.08 7.36
N THR A 60 -2.26 -7.04 6.41
CA THR A 60 -2.07 -6.37 5.11
C THR A 60 -2.28 -4.85 5.19
N HIS A 61 -2.73 -4.33 6.35
CA HIS A 61 -2.84 -2.88 6.58
C HIS A 61 -1.47 -2.19 6.54
N PHE A 62 -0.41 -2.89 6.91
CA PHE A 62 0.96 -2.38 6.88
C PHE A 62 1.44 -2.05 5.47
N CYS A 63 0.88 -2.67 4.43
CA CYS A 63 1.39 -2.61 3.07
C CYS A 63 1.41 -1.18 2.51
N ALA A 64 0.27 -0.47 2.48
CA ALA A 64 0.20 0.87 1.89
C ALA A 64 1.07 1.90 2.64
N PRO A 65 0.96 2.09 3.98
CA PRO A 65 1.80 3.03 4.73
C PRO A 65 3.29 2.79 4.54
N VAL A 66 3.73 1.54 4.59
CA VAL A 66 5.15 1.23 4.46
C VAL A 66 5.63 1.43 3.03
N PHE A 67 4.83 1.13 2.00
CA PHE A 67 5.20 1.47 0.62
C PHE A 67 5.31 2.97 0.39
N THR A 68 4.30 3.74 0.80
CA THR A 68 4.28 5.20 0.63
C THR A 68 5.46 5.84 1.38
N PHE A 69 5.69 5.45 2.63
CA PHE A 69 6.81 5.92 3.44
C PHE A 69 8.16 5.55 2.81
N THR A 70 8.36 4.27 2.44
CA THR A 70 9.62 3.85 1.84
C THR A 70 9.82 4.42 0.44
N ALA A 71 8.77 4.77 -0.31
CA ALA A 71 8.88 5.44 -1.60
C ALA A 71 9.48 6.84 -1.44
N GLY A 72 8.99 7.63 -0.47
CA GLY A 72 9.59 8.92 -0.11
C GLY A 72 11.03 8.78 0.38
N PHE A 73 11.31 7.76 1.20
CA PHE A 73 12.67 7.43 1.60
C PHE A 73 13.58 7.13 0.41
N GLY A 74 13.07 6.37 -0.57
CA GLY A 74 13.78 6.08 -1.82
C GLY A 74 14.08 7.33 -2.63
N ALA A 75 13.17 8.32 -2.65
CA ALA A 75 13.40 9.62 -3.27
C ALA A 75 14.54 10.40 -2.57
N PHE A 76 14.64 10.31 -1.24
CA PHE A 76 15.78 10.88 -0.52
C PHE A 76 17.10 10.20 -0.91
N LEU A 77 17.16 8.87 -0.92
CA LEU A 77 18.36 8.15 -1.36
C LEU A 77 18.77 8.50 -2.79
N TRP A 78 17.78 8.66 -3.67
CA TRP A 78 18.02 9.05 -5.06
C TRP A 78 18.68 10.44 -5.13
N LEU A 79 18.23 11.39 -4.30
CA LEU A 79 18.84 12.72 -4.19
C LEU A 79 20.30 12.66 -3.71
N GLN A 80 20.61 11.77 -2.76
CA GLN A 80 21.97 11.62 -2.20
C GLN A 80 23.00 11.03 -3.18
N ARG A 81 22.61 10.67 -4.40
CA ARG A 81 23.52 10.19 -5.45
C ARG A 81 24.00 11.33 -6.36
N ASP A 82 24.48 12.41 -5.75
CA ASP A 82 24.98 13.63 -6.42
C ASP A 82 23.97 14.23 -7.41
N ARG A 83 22.69 14.22 -7.04
CA ARG A 83 21.59 14.79 -7.83
C ARG A 83 21.08 16.09 -7.21
N THR A 84 20.51 16.95 -8.05
CA THR A 84 19.89 18.20 -7.58
C THR A 84 18.41 17.99 -7.23
N LYS A 85 17.84 18.90 -6.43
CA LYS A 85 16.40 18.91 -6.14
C LYS A 85 15.56 19.04 -7.41
N ALA A 86 15.99 19.85 -8.38
CA ALA A 86 15.28 20.01 -9.65
C ALA A 86 15.23 18.69 -10.45
N GLN A 87 16.36 17.96 -10.49
CA GLN A 87 16.40 16.63 -11.11
C GLN A 87 15.48 15.63 -10.37
N LEU A 88 15.45 15.69 -9.04
CA LEU A 88 14.54 14.87 -8.25
C LEU A 88 13.07 15.20 -8.55
N SER A 89 12.71 16.47 -8.59
CA SER A 89 11.35 16.91 -8.93
C SER A 89 10.92 16.40 -10.30
N SER A 90 11.77 16.56 -11.33
CA SER A 90 11.46 16.03 -12.67
C SER A 90 11.28 14.52 -12.66
N PHE A 91 12.15 13.79 -11.96
CA PHE A 91 12.07 12.33 -11.85
C PHE A 91 10.79 11.86 -11.13
N LEU A 92 10.44 12.52 -10.02
CA LEU A 92 9.21 12.21 -9.29
C LEU A 92 7.95 12.52 -10.09
N LEU A 93 7.94 13.64 -10.84
CA LEU A 93 6.83 14.01 -11.69
C LEU A 93 6.60 12.97 -12.80
N THR A 94 7.63 12.64 -13.57
CA THR A 94 7.50 11.70 -14.69
C THR A 94 7.18 10.29 -14.18
N ARG A 95 7.83 9.85 -13.09
CA ARG A 95 7.56 8.54 -12.49
C ARG A 95 6.17 8.48 -11.87
N GLY A 96 5.71 9.55 -11.24
CA GLY A 96 4.37 9.62 -10.66
C GLY A 96 3.29 9.51 -11.73
N ILE A 97 3.43 10.27 -12.82
CA ILE A 97 2.54 10.19 -13.99
C ILE A 97 2.55 8.78 -14.59
N TRP A 98 3.73 8.14 -14.67
CA TRP A 98 3.85 6.76 -15.14
C TRP A 98 3.08 5.76 -14.27
N LEU A 99 3.13 5.88 -12.94
CA LEU A 99 2.37 5.01 -12.03
C LEU A 99 0.85 5.24 -12.17
N VAL A 100 0.41 6.49 -12.33
CA VAL A 100 -1.00 6.81 -12.62
C VAL A 100 -1.44 6.19 -13.95
N PHE A 101 -0.60 6.30 -14.98
CA PHE A 101 -0.85 5.67 -16.28
C PHE A 101 -1.01 4.15 -16.15
N LEU A 102 -0.10 3.49 -15.42
CA LEU A 102 -0.18 2.04 -15.18
C LEU A 102 -1.44 1.64 -14.39
N GLU A 103 -1.90 2.46 -13.43
CA GLU A 103 -3.15 2.20 -12.70
C GLU A 103 -4.34 2.15 -13.67
N VAL A 104 -4.51 3.20 -14.49
CA VAL A 104 -5.69 3.34 -15.35
C VAL A 104 -5.65 2.44 -16.60
N THR A 105 -4.49 1.84 -16.91
CA THR A 105 -4.30 0.93 -18.04
C THR A 105 -4.04 -0.52 -17.62
N VAL A 106 -2.82 -0.81 -17.15
CA VAL A 106 -2.35 -2.16 -16.80
C VAL A 106 -3.14 -2.72 -15.63
N MET A 107 -3.31 -1.96 -14.55
CA MET A 107 -4.05 -2.46 -13.40
C MET A 107 -5.54 -2.52 -13.66
N ARG A 108 -6.12 -1.57 -14.40
CA ARG A 108 -7.50 -1.69 -14.89
C ARG A 108 -7.72 -3.00 -15.64
N LEU A 109 -6.80 -3.39 -16.51
CA LEU A 109 -6.84 -4.69 -17.17
C LEU A 109 -6.68 -5.82 -16.14
N ALA A 110 -5.71 -5.75 -15.23
CA ALA A 110 -5.51 -6.77 -14.20
C ALA A 110 -6.74 -6.99 -13.31
N TYR A 111 -7.51 -5.94 -13.01
CA TYR A 111 -8.72 -6.03 -12.19
C TYR A 111 -9.90 -6.63 -12.95
N ASN A 112 -10.10 -6.24 -14.22
CA ASN A 112 -11.33 -6.55 -14.96
C ASN A 112 -11.17 -7.64 -16.03
N PHE A 113 -9.93 -7.90 -16.48
CA PHE A 113 -9.62 -8.61 -17.73
C PHE A 113 -10.40 -8.09 -18.95
N ASN A 114 -10.83 -6.82 -18.88
CA ASN A 114 -11.68 -6.17 -19.87
C ASN A 114 -11.53 -4.64 -19.78
N PHE A 115 -11.58 -3.95 -20.91
CA PHE A 115 -11.55 -2.48 -21.00
C PHE A 115 -12.94 -1.85 -21.24
N ALA A 116 -14.02 -2.62 -21.23
CA ALA A 116 -15.36 -2.13 -21.48
C ALA A 116 -15.71 -0.97 -20.54
N SER A 117 -16.31 0.08 -21.12
CA SER A 117 -16.71 1.31 -20.42
C SER A 117 -17.72 1.09 -19.29
N ARG A 118 -18.37 -0.07 -19.25
CA ARG A 118 -19.26 -0.48 -18.15
C ARG A 118 -18.53 -0.69 -16.81
N PHE A 119 -17.21 -0.89 -16.82
CA PHE A 119 -16.43 -1.10 -15.61
C PHE A 119 -15.81 0.20 -15.11
N PRO A 120 -15.88 0.48 -13.79
CA PRO A 120 -15.35 1.70 -13.22
C PRO A 120 -13.83 1.79 -13.38
N VAL A 121 -13.33 3.02 -13.47
CA VAL A 121 -11.90 3.32 -13.31
C VAL A 121 -11.62 3.44 -11.82
N LEU A 122 -10.89 2.47 -11.28
CA LEU A 122 -10.50 2.46 -9.87
C LEU A 122 -9.19 3.23 -9.71
N LEU A 123 -9.18 4.17 -8.76
CA LEU A 123 -7.99 4.90 -8.33
C LEU A 123 -7.57 4.38 -6.96
N LEU A 124 -6.71 3.36 -6.96
CA LEU A 124 -6.24 2.63 -5.78
C LEU A 124 -4.78 2.99 -5.45
N VAL A 125 -3.96 1.99 -5.12
CA VAL A 125 -2.63 2.19 -4.52
C VAL A 125 -1.61 2.72 -5.53
N MET A 126 -1.64 2.35 -6.81
CA MET A 126 -0.67 2.93 -7.76
C MET A 126 -1.03 4.38 -8.13
N TRP A 127 -2.33 4.70 -8.16
CA TRP A 127 -2.79 6.10 -8.23
C TRP A 127 -2.26 6.90 -7.04
N GLU A 128 -2.41 6.38 -5.82
CA GLU A 128 -1.95 7.03 -4.60
C GLU A 128 -0.43 7.27 -4.61
N LEU A 129 0.36 6.23 -4.88
CA LEU A 129 1.81 6.36 -4.98
C LEU A 129 2.21 7.35 -6.07
N GLY A 130 1.56 7.30 -7.24
CA GLY A 130 1.83 8.21 -8.35
C GLY A 130 1.51 9.67 -8.02
N GLY A 131 0.30 9.92 -7.50
CA GLY A 131 -0.14 11.26 -7.08
C GLY A 131 0.72 11.83 -5.95
N CYS A 132 1.13 11.00 -4.99
CA CYS A 132 2.04 11.41 -3.94
C CYS A 132 3.43 11.77 -4.47
N MET A 133 3.96 11.05 -5.47
CA MET A 133 5.22 11.43 -6.12
C MET A 133 5.11 12.77 -6.86
N VAL A 134 3.99 13.01 -7.56
CA VAL A 134 3.73 14.30 -8.23
C VAL A 134 3.65 15.44 -7.22
N ALA A 135 2.96 15.26 -6.09
CA ALA A 135 2.92 16.26 -5.03
C ALA A 135 4.31 16.47 -4.39
N LEU A 136 5.03 15.38 -4.11
CA LEU A 136 6.37 15.43 -3.53
C LEU A 136 7.35 16.15 -4.47
N ALA A 137 7.19 16.06 -5.79
CA ALA A 137 8.01 16.79 -6.76
C ALA A 137 8.00 18.31 -6.50
N LEU A 138 6.88 18.86 -6.01
CA LEU A 138 6.79 20.26 -5.60
C LEU A 138 7.33 20.46 -4.17
N LEU A 139 6.91 19.60 -3.24
CA LEU A 139 7.22 19.73 -1.82
C LEU A 139 8.71 19.60 -1.48
N VAL A 140 9.49 18.84 -2.25
CA VAL A 140 10.95 18.70 -2.01
C VAL A 140 11.73 20.01 -2.20
N GLN A 141 11.13 20.99 -2.88
CA GLN A 141 11.72 22.32 -3.03
C GLN A 141 11.70 23.11 -1.70
N LEU A 142 10.77 22.78 -0.80
CA LEU A 142 10.69 23.41 0.50
C LEU A 142 11.96 23.17 1.35
N PRO A 143 12.27 24.10 2.28
CA PRO A 143 13.23 23.86 3.35
C PRO A 143 12.85 22.60 4.15
N TYR A 144 13.85 21.80 4.49
CA TYR A 144 13.66 20.53 5.22
C TYR A 144 12.78 20.68 6.48
N ARG A 145 12.99 21.75 7.24
CA ARG A 145 12.21 22.02 8.47
C ARG A 145 10.73 22.20 8.17
N LEU A 146 10.38 22.93 7.11
CA LEU A 146 8.99 23.13 6.70
C LEU A 146 8.37 21.82 6.21
N LEU A 147 9.13 21.00 5.48
CA LEU A 147 8.63 19.70 5.02
C LEU A 147 8.37 18.72 6.19
N VAL A 148 9.22 18.73 7.22
CA VAL A 148 9.00 17.96 8.45
C VAL A 148 7.74 18.44 9.17
N VAL A 149 7.60 19.75 9.38
CA VAL A 149 6.42 20.34 10.03
C VAL A 149 5.15 20.02 9.24
N PHE A 150 5.17 20.21 7.92
CA PHE A 150 4.07 19.84 7.03
C PHE A 150 3.67 18.37 7.19
N SER A 151 4.66 17.46 7.14
CA SER A 151 4.38 16.02 7.20
C SER A 151 3.76 15.61 8.54
N ILE A 152 4.31 16.10 9.65
CA ILE A 152 3.80 15.81 10.99
C ILE A 152 2.42 16.46 11.20
N ALA A 153 2.27 17.74 10.82
CA ALA A 153 1.02 18.47 11.01
C ALA A 153 -0.12 17.83 10.21
N VAL A 154 0.09 17.48 8.94
CA VAL A 154 -0.94 16.83 8.13
C VAL A 154 -1.30 15.46 8.72
N ILE A 155 -0.32 14.60 9.03
CA ILE A 155 -0.59 13.28 9.66
C ILE A 155 -1.37 13.45 10.98
N ALA A 156 -0.99 14.42 11.81
CA ALA A 156 -1.60 14.61 13.12
C ALA A 156 -2.96 15.30 13.08
N LEU A 157 -3.25 16.14 12.08
CA LEU A 157 -4.40 17.06 12.08
C LEU A 157 -5.42 16.78 10.97
N HIS A 158 -5.11 15.95 9.96
CA HIS A 158 -6.02 15.79 8.83
C HIS A 158 -7.39 15.21 9.23
N ASN A 159 -7.49 14.44 10.32
CA ASN A 159 -8.76 13.90 10.80
C ASN A 159 -9.74 15.01 11.25
N LEU A 160 -9.27 16.24 11.50
CA LEU A 160 -10.16 17.39 11.75
C LEU A 160 -11.02 17.75 10.52
N LEU A 161 -10.64 17.26 9.34
CA LEU A 161 -11.38 17.46 8.09
C LEU A 161 -12.45 16.38 7.85
N ASP A 162 -12.44 15.27 8.62
CA ASP A 162 -13.37 14.15 8.46
C ASP A 162 -14.87 14.56 8.52
N PRO A 163 -15.29 15.57 9.31
CA PRO A 163 -16.68 16.05 9.31
C PRO A 163 -17.14 16.74 8.02
N ILE A 164 -16.22 17.13 7.12
CA ILE A 164 -16.53 17.83 5.87
C ILE A 164 -16.85 16.80 4.79
N ASN A 165 -18.08 16.82 4.29
CA ASN A 165 -18.53 15.89 3.26
C ASN A 165 -18.30 16.46 1.84
N ALA A 166 -17.90 15.60 0.91
CA ALA A 166 -17.74 15.95 -0.52
C ALA A 166 -19.02 16.58 -1.12
N ALA A 167 -20.20 16.14 -0.70
CA ALA A 167 -21.49 16.66 -1.17
C ALA A 167 -21.66 18.17 -0.89
N SER A 168 -21.02 18.69 0.16
CA SER A 168 -21.04 20.13 0.49
C SER A 168 -20.38 21.01 -0.58
N PHE A 169 -19.58 20.43 -1.49
CA PHE A 169 -18.91 21.14 -2.57
C PHE A 169 -19.67 21.10 -3.92
N GLY A 170 -20.84 20.46 -3.98
CA GLY A 170 -21.65 20.40 -5.22
C GLY A 170 -20.88 19.83 -6.41
N SER A 171 -20.78 20.59 -7.50
CA SER A 171 -20.02 20.19 -8.70
C SER A 171 -18.52 20.00 -8.46
N TYR A 172 -17.97 20.56 -7.37
CA TYR A 172 -16.57 20.41 -6.97
C TYR A 172 -16.34 19.23 -6.01
N ALA A 173 -17.36 18.44 -5.68
CA ALA A 173 -17.23 17.22 -4.89
C ALA A 173 -16.10 16.27 -5.36
N PRO A 174 -15.82 16.10 -6.67
CA PRO A 174 -14.70 15.28 -7.13
C PRO A 174 -13.33 15.72 -6.59
N ILE A 175 -13.11 17.02 -6.36
CA ILE A 175 -11.86 17.53 -5.79
C ILE A 175 -11.69 17.02 -4.37
N TRP A 176 -12.74 17.10 -3.55
CA TRP A 176 -12.72 16.59 -2.18
C TRP A 176 -12.56 15.07 -2.15
N ASN A 177 -13.16 14.36 -3.11
CA ASN A 177 -13.00 12.92 -3.23
C ASN A 177 -11.55 12.51 -3.52
N ILE A 178 -10.88 13.25 -4.40
CA ILE A 178 -9.47 13.03 -4.73
C ILE A 178 -8.56 13.33 -3.54
N VAL A 179 -8.85 14.39 -2.79
CA VAL A 179 -7.96 14.91 -1.76
C VAL A 179 -8.16 14.21 -0.42
N HIS A 180 -9.40 13.98 0.02
CA HIS A 180 -9.66 13.62 1.42
C HIS A 180 -10.66 12.48 1.64
N GLN A 181 -11.73 12.37 0.86
CA GLN A 181 -12.83 11.42 1.13
C GLN A 181 -12.97 10.34 0.04
N PRO A 182 -13.10 9.03 0.34
CA PRO A 182 -13.40 8.05 -0.70
C PRO A 182 -14.75 8.35 -1.35
N GLY A 183 -14.83 8.17 -2.67
CA GLY A 183 -16.05 8.51 -3.39
C GLY A 183 -16.01 8.10 -4.85
N ALA A 184 -17.16 8.19 -5.51
CA ALA A 184 -17.30 7.93 -6.93
C ALA A 184 -17.92 9.14 -7.62
N PHE A 185 -17.50 9.40 -8.86
CA PHE A 185 -18.06 10.47 -9.69
C PHE A 185 -18.00 10.10 -11.16
N LEU A 186 -18.81 10.78 -11.98
CA LEU A 186 -18.92 10.53 -13.42
C LEU A 186 -18.07 11.52 -14.21
N VAL A 187 -17.33 11.01 -15.20
CA VAL A 187 -16.60 11.80 -16.19
C VAL A 187 -16.94 11.25 -17.57
N HIS A 188 -17.71 12.00 -18.37
CA HIS A 188 -18.13 11.60 -19.73
C HIS A 188 -18.74 10.17 -19.79
N GLY A 189 -19.57 9.81 -18.80
CA GLY A 189 -20.21 8.49 -18.71
C GLY A 189 -19.34 7.38 -18.10
N LEU A 190 -18.07 7.64 -17.79
CA LEU A 190 -17.20 6.72 -17.04
C LEU A 190 -17.33 7.00 -15.54
N VAL A 191 -17.58 5.94 -14.77
CA VAL A 191 -17.53 6.00 -13.30
C VAL A 191 -16.07 5.94 -12.86
N ILE A 192 -15.60 6.96 -12.16
CA ILE A 192 -14.30 6.98 -11.48
C ILE A 192 -14.54 6.77 -10.00
N VAL A 193 -13.85 5.79 -9.40
CA VAL A 193 -13.93 5.48 -7.97
C VAL A 193 -12.58 5.78 -7.32
N VAL A 194 -12.57 6.73 -6.40
CA VAL A 194 -11.39 7.07 -5.59
C VAL A 194 -11.42 6.23 -4.32
N GLY A 195 -10.60 5.17 -4.29
CA GLY A 195 -10.41 4.37 -3.09
C GLY A 195 -9.33 4.94 -2.16
N TYR A 196 -8.35 5.67 -2.71
CA TYR A 196 -7.24 6.25 -1.96
C TYR A 196 -7.16 7.77 -2.14
N PRO A 197 -7.81 8.55 -1.26
CA PRO A 197 -7.69 10.01 -1.24
C PRO A 197 -6.27 10.43 -0.85
N LEU A 198 -5.68 11.38 -1.58
CA LEU A 198 -4.22 11.60 -1.60
C LEU A 198 -3.65 12.31 -0.37
N PHE A 199 -4.40 13.20 0.29
CA PHE A 199 -3.83 14.20 1.19
C PHE A 199 -3.01 13.63 2.35
N PRO A 200 -3.49 12.63 3.12
CA PRO A 200 -2.69 12.04 4.19
C PRO A 200 -1.48 11.26 3.64
N TRP A 201 -1.62 10.60 2.49
CA TRP A 201 -0.54 9.82 1.88
C TRP A 201 0.61 10.71 1.38
N ILE A 202 0.31 11.92 0.89
CA ILE A 202 1.34 12.92 0.53
C ILE A 202 2.22 13.22 1.75
N ALA A 203 1.61 13.36 2.92
CA ALA A 203 2.34 13.60 4.16
C ALA A 203 3.15 12.38 4.63
N VAL A 204 2.63 11.16 4.46
CA VAL A 204 3.38 9.92 4.73
C VAL A 204 4.60 9.79 3.83
N MET A 205 4.46 10.06 2.53
CA MET A 205 5.59 10.03 1.59
C MET A 205 6.61 11.11 1.92
N SER A 206 6.16 12.32 2.23
CA SER A 206 7.02 13.44 2.65
C SER A 206 7.76 13.13 3.95
N ALA A 207 7.08 12.51 4.93
CA ALA A 207 7.70 12.03 6.17
C ALA A 207 8.80 11.01 5.87
N GLY A 208 8.55 10.06 4.96
CA GLY A 208 9.55 9.10 4.50
C GLY A 208 10.78 9.76 3.87
N PHE A 209 10.57 10.78 3.03
CA PHE A 209 11.66 11.58 2.46
C PHE A 209 12.48 12.28 3.55
N CYS A 210 11.81 12.92 4.51
CA CYS A 210 12.48 13.57 5.64
C CYS A 210 13.23 12.59 6.55
N PHE A 211 12.68 11.40 6.76
CA PHE A 211 13.25 10.32 7.56
C PHE A 211 14.54 9.77 6.94
N GLY A 212 14.69 9.86 5.61
CA GLY A 212 15.90 9.50 4.89
C GLY A 212 17.19 10.07 5.48
N ARG A 213 17.13 11.28 6.05
CA ARG A 213 18.29 11.95 6.68
C ARG A 213 18.87 11.19 7.88
N ILE A 214 18.07 10.37 8.56
CA ILE A 214 18.52 9.54 9.70
C ILE A 214 19.55 8.50 9.22
N PHE A 215 19.49 8.09 7.95
CA PHE A 215 20.45 7.14 7.37
C PHE A 215 21.79 7.75 7.00
N LEU A 216 21.97 9.07 7.17
CA LEU A 216 23.27 9.72 7.12
C LEU A 216 24.04 9.61 8.45
N LEU A 217 23.39 9.16 9.52
CA LEU A 217 24.00 8.99 10.83
C LEU A 217 24.75 7.66 10.92
N GLU A 218 25.70 7.60 11.84
CA GLU A 218 26.40 6.36 12.21
C GLU A 218 25.42 5.24 12.59
N PRO A 219 25.70 3.97 12.24
CA PRO A 219 24.75 2.86 12.39
C PRO A 219 24.12 2.73 13.78
N THR A 220 24.92 2.89 14.85
CA THR A 220 24.43 2.78 16.24
C THR A 220 23.45 3.88 16.60
N ARG A 221 23.74 5.13 16.22
CA ARG A 221 22.88 6.29 16.45
C ARG A 221 21.63 6.25 15.59
N ARG A 222 21.79 5.92 14.31
CA ARG A 222 20.69 5.68 13.36
C ARG A 222 19.71 4.70 13.96
N GLN A 223 20.19 3.53 14.38
CA GLN A 223 19.34 2.49 14.91
C GLN A 223 18.59 2.92 16.18
N LYS A 224 19.30 3.54 17.13
CA LYS A 224 18.67 4.04 18.36
C LYS A 224 17.51 4.99 18.05
N ILE A 225 17.69 5.89 17.09
CA ILE A 225 16.65 6.83 16.68
C ILE A 225 15.48 6.08 16.02
N ILE A 226 15.74 5.17 15.08
CA ILE A 226 14.66 4.40 14.41
C ILE A 226 13.83 3.63 15.44
N LEU A 227 14.48 2.97 16.40
CA LEU A 227 13.81 2.18 17.44
C LEU A 227 12.98 3.08 18.39
N ILE A 228 13.54 4.21 18.84
CA ILE A 228 12.83 5.17 19.69
C ILE A 228 11.63 5.75 18.94
N THR A 229 11.80 6.14 17.68
CA THR A 229 10.69 6.68 16.87
C THR A 229 9.61 5.61 16.68
N GLY A 230 9.97 4.38 16.31
CA GLY A 230 9.00 3.29 16.17
C GLY A 230 8.25 2.99 17.47
N GLY A 231 8.97 2.92 18.58
CA GLY A 231 8.41 2.71 19.91
C GLY A 231 7.49 3.84 20.37
N ALA A 232 7.91 5.10 20.17
CA ALA A 232 7.10 6.28 20.49
C ALA A 232 5.83 6.34 19.64
N THR A 233 5.91 6.10 18.33
CA THR A 233 4.76 6.03 17.42
C THR A 233 3.78 4.92 17.81
N THR A 234 4.30 3.74 18.17
CA THR A 234 3.47 2.60 18.61
C THR A 234 2.79 2.90 19.96
N THR A 235 3.52 3.52 20.89
CA THR A 235 2.98 3.92 22.19
C THR A 235 1.92 5.00 22.03
N ALA A 236 2.14 5.98 21.15
CA ALA A 236 1.17 7.01 20.83
C ALA A 236 -0.13 6.41 20.26
N PHE A 237 -0.05 5.39 19.38
CA PHE A 237 -1.23 4.64 18.94
C PHE A 237 -1.99 4.06 20.13
N ILE A 238 -1.33 3.30 21.00
CA ILE A 238 -1.98 2.63 22.14
C ILE A 238 -2.66 3.66 23.06
N VAL A 239 -1.96 4.73 23.41
CA VAL A 239 -2.47 5.78 24.31
C VAL A 239 -3.67 6.51 23.68
N LEU A 240 -3.53 7.01 22.45
CA LEU A 240 -4.61 7.74 21.79
C LEU A 240 -5.81 6.84 21.50
N ARG A 241 -5.58 5.59 21.07
CA ARG A 241 -6.65 4.62 20.83
C ARG A 241 -7.36 4.27 22.14
N ALA A 242 -6.65 4.10 23.25
CA ALA A 242 -7.26 3.85 24.56
C ALA A 242 -8.12 5.02 25.05
N ILE A 243 -7.69 6.27 24.81
CA ILE A 243 -8.48 7.48 25.11
C ILE A 243 -9.75 7.55 24.23
N ASN A 244 -9.69 7.04 23.00
CA ASN A 244 -10.84 6.86 22.10
C ASN A 244 -11.60 8.17 21.75
N LEU A 245 -10.87 9.29 21.67
CA LEU A 245 -11.45 10.62 21.37
C LEU A 245 -11.06 11.16 19.99
N TYR A 246 -9.80 10.97 19.57
CA TYR A 246 -9.26 11.60 18.36
C TYR A 246 -8.36 10.65 17.56
N GLY A 247 -8.27 10.89 16.25
CA GLY A 247 -7.34 10.24 15.34
C GLY A 247 -7.91 9.05 14.58
N ASP A 248 -9.17 8.69 14.81
CA ASP A 248 -9.94 7.79 13.96
C ASP A 248 -11.42 8.19 14.01
N PRO A 249 -12.13 8.23 12.87
CA PRO A 249 -13.57 8.52 12.88
C PRO A 249 -14.38 7.40 13.56
N GLU A 250 -13.88 6.15 13.54
CA GLU A 250 -14.53 5.00 14.14
C GLU A 250 -13.99 4.72 15.54
N LYS A 251 -14.80 5.00 16.56
CA LYS A 251 -14.48 4.68 17.95
C LYS A 251 -14.52 3.17 18.17
N TRP A 252 -13.52 2.62 18.88
CA TRP A 252 -13.62 1.23 19.32
C TRP A 252 -14.64 1.11 20.45
N SER A 253 -15.22 -0.08 20.61
CA SER A 253 -16.21 -0.35 21.63
C SER A 253 -16.07 -1.77 22.17
N ARG A 254 -16.58 -2.02 23.38
CA ARG A 254 -16.63 -3.36 23.96
C ARG A 254 -17.53 -4.24 23.11
N GLN A 255 -17.03 -5.41 22.76
CA GLN A 255 -17.74 -6.41 21.96
C GLN A 255 -18.16 -7.60 22.83
N HIS A 256 -18.83 -8.58 22.21
CA HIS A 256 -19.34 -9.79 22.85
C HIS A 256 -18.26 -10.68 23.50
N SER A 257 -16.99 -10.51 23.14
CA SER A 257 -15.85 -11.20 23.77
C SER A 257 -14.63 -10.31 23.89
N ALA A 258 -13.67 -10.69 24.75
CA ALA A 258 -12.40 -9.99 24.88
C ALA A 258 -11.61 -9.96 23.55
N MET A 259 -11.62 -11.08 22.81
CA MET A 259 -11.00 -11.15 21.49
C MET A 259 -11.64 -10.15 20.53
N PHE A 260 -12.96 -10.11 20.39
CA PHE A 260 -13.61 -9.14 19.50
C PHE A 260 -13.45 -7.70 19.96
N THR A 261 -13.33 -7.46 21.27
CA THR A 261 -13.00 -6.12 21.80
C THR A 261 -11.60 -5.70 21.37
N LEU A 262 -10.63 -6.63 21.37
CA LEU A 262 -9.31 -6.41 20.80
C LEU A 262 -9.38 -6.17 19.28
N LEU A 263 -10.19 -6.92 18.52
CA LEU A 263 -10.39 -6.67 17.09
C LEU A 263 -10.96 -5.25 16.85
N SER A 264 -11.94 -4.82 17.66
CA SER A 264 -12.48 -3.45 17.62
C SER A 264 -11.42 -2.40 17.92
N PHE A 265 -10.56 -2.65 18.92
CA PHE A 265 -9.44 -1.77 19.25
C PHE A 265 -8.47 -1.61 18.06
N LEU A 266 -8.20 -2.69 17.34
CA LEU A 266 -7.29 -2.73 16.19
C LEU A 266 -7.91 -2.29 14.85
N ASN A 267 -9.25 -2.23 14.76
CA ASN A 267 -9.97 -1.89 13.54
C ASN A 267 -10.00 -0.36 13.34
N CYS A 268 -8.93 0.18 12.75
CA CYS A 268 -8.78 1.60 12.42
C CYS A 268 -9.11 1.86 10.95
N THR A 269 -9.57 3.07 10.65
CA THR A 269 -10.01 3.51 9.33
C THR A 269 -8.84 3.68 8.37
N LYS A 270 -8.91 2.95 7.25
CA LYS A 270 -7.86 2.91 6.23
C LYS A 270 -7.99 3.98 5.14
N TYR A 271 -9.21 4.44 4.84
CA TYR A 271 -9.48 5.33 3.70
C TYR A 271 -10.41 6.50 4.10
N PRO A 272 -9.90 7.75 4.16
CA PRO A 272 -8.48 8.09 4.17
C PRO A 272 -7.78 7.42 5.38
N PRO A 273 -6.45 7.20 5.35
CA PRO A 273 -5.79 6.55 6.48
C PRO A 273 -5.84 7.48 7.68
N SER A 274 -6.49 7.06 8.75
CA SER A 274 -6.57 7.84 9.97
C SER A 274 -5.20 7.97 10.65
N LEU A 275 -5.03 8.98 11.52
CA LEU A 275 -3.85 9.10 12.37
C LEU A 275 -3.57 7.77 13.10
N LEU A 276 -4.58 7.17 13.75
CA LEU A 276 -4.40 5.93 14.50
C LEU A 276 -4.02 4.76 13.59
N TYR A 277 -4.60 4.68 12.39
CA TYR A 277 -4.19 3.70 11.38
C TYR A 277 -2.72 3.86 10.99
N LEU A 278 -2.25 5.10 10.78
CA LEU A 278 -0.85 5.39 10.44
C LEU A 278 0.10 5.09 11.60
N LEU A 279 -0.27 5.40 12.85
CA LEU A 279 0.55 5.10 14.02
C LEU A 279 0.65 3.58 14.27
N MET A 280 -0.48 2.86 14.17
CA MET A 280 -0.57 1.40 14.34
C MET A 280 0.28 0.64 13.31
N THR A 281 0.45 1.22 12.11
CA THR A 281 1.16 0.56 11.01
C THR A 281 2.62 0.99 10.90
N LEU A 282 2.91 2.30 10.90
CA LEU A 282 4.28 2.82 10.75
C LEU A 282 5.14 2.58 11.99
N GLY A 283 4.57 2.63 13.21
CA GLY A 283 5.33 2.41 14.45
C GLY A 283 6.03 1.04 14.47
N PRO A 284 5.28 -0.07 14.40
CA PRO A 284 5.87 -1.41 14.36
C PRO A 284 6.75 -1.64 13.11
N ALA A 285 6.40 -1.05 11.96
CA ALA A 285 7.23 -1.15 10.75
C ALA A 285 8.62 -0.52 10.95
N LEU A 286 8.74 0.59 11.68
CA LEU A 286 10.03 1.19 12.03
C LEU A 286 10.82 0.32 13.02
N ILE A 287 10.16 -0.35 13.96
CA ILE A 287 10.82 -1.31 14.87
C ILE A 287 11.39 -2.49 14.06
N VAL A 288 10.62 -3.04 13.13
CA VAL A 288 11.09 -4.09 12.20
C VAL A 288 12.24 -3.56 11.33
N LEU A 289 12.17 -2.33 10.83
CA LEU A 289 13.25 -1.71 10.08
C LEU A 289 14.54 -1.61 10.90
N ALA A 290 14.47 -1.22 12.17
CA ALA A 290 15.62 -1.19 13.07
C ALA A 290 16.23 -2.58 13.32
N SER A 291 15.40 -3.64 13.29
CA SER A 291 15.87 -5.03 13.37
C SER A 291 16.58 -5.45 12.07
N PHE A 292 15.97 -5.18 10.92
CA PHE A 292 16.55 -5.48 9.61
C PHE A 292 17.84 -4.71 9.34
N ASP A 293 17.99 -3.51 9.89
CA ASP A 293 19.22 -2.71 9.77
C ASP A 293 20.44 -3.35 10.44
N ARG A 294 20.24 -4.23 11.44
CA ARG A 294 21.32 -5.05 12.04
C ARG A 294 21.68 -6.27 11.22
N HIS A 295 20.77 -6.73 10.37
CA HIS A 295 20.88 -8.03 9.74
C HIS A 295 21.51 -7.92 8.35
N GLN A 296 22.47 -8.80 8.07
CA GLN A 296 23.08 -8.91 6.75
C GLN A 296 22.34 -9.99 5.97
N PHE A 297 21.53 -9.58 5.00
CA PHE A 297 20.75 -10.51 4.20
C PHE A 297 21.57 -11.05 3.04
N LYS A 298 21.41 -12.34 2.76
CA LYS A 298 21.90 -12.94 1.50
C LYS A 298 21.16 -12.31 0.32
N ILE A 299 21.82 -12.14 -0.81
CA ILE A 299 21.21 -11.58 -2.03
C ILE A 299 20.03 -12.41 -2.52
N ALA A 300 20.07 -13.74 -2.32
CA ALA A 300 19.00 -14.67 -2.64
C ALA A 300 17.92 -14.78 -1.52
N ASN A 301 17.96 -13.93 -0.49
CA ASN A 301 16.89 -13.91 0.49
C ASN A 301 15.57 -13.44 -0.19
N PRO A 302 14.43 -14.13 -0.02
CA PRO A 302 13.16 -13.73 -0.65
C PRO A 302 12.75 -12.28 -0.37
N LEU A 303 12.97 -11.79 0.85
CA LEU A 303 12.68 -10.40 1.21
C LEU A 303 13.49 -9.41 0.36
N ILE A 304 14.76 -9.73 0.11
CA ILE A 304 15.61 -8.90 -0.75
C ILE A 304 15.17 -9.01 -2.21
N VAL A 305 14.87 -10.22 -2.70
CA VAL A 305 14.48 -10.43 -4.10
C VAL A 305 13.20 -9.65 -4.43
N PHE A 306 12.11 -9.85 -3.68
CA PHE A 306 10.86 -9.13 -3.92
C PHE A 306 11.00 -7.63 -3.67
N GLY A 307 11.75 -7.24 -2.63
CA GLY A 307 11.99 -5.85 -2.28
C GLY A 307 12.73 -5.02 -3.33
N ARG A 308 13.54 -5.68 -4.17
CA ARG A 308 14.31 -5.03 -5.23
C ARG A 308 13.49 -4.71 -6.49
N VAL A 309 12.43 -5.46 -6.72
CA VAL A 309 11.56 -5.37 -7.91
C VAL A 309 10.07 -5.29 -7.54
N PRO A 310 9.68 -4.37 -6.62
CA PRO A 310 8.35 -4.35 -6.05
C PRO A 310 7.26 -4.11 -7.10
N LEU A 311 7.46 -3.19 -8.05
CA LEU A 311 6.45 -2.90 -9.08
C LEU A 311 6.23 -4.10 -10.01
N PHE A 312 7.31 -4.78 -10.40
CA PHE A 312 7.22 -5.98 -11.23
C PHE A 312 6.43 -7.09 -10.52
N TYR A 313 6.77 -7.36 -9.25
CA TYR A 313 6.03 -8.34 -8.45
C TYR A 313 4.57 -7.91 -8.27
N PHE A 314 4.32 -6.63 -7.98
CA PHE A 314 2.97 -6.09 -7.82
C PHE A 314 2.09 -6.37 -9.04
N ILE A 315 2.57 -6.09 -10.24
CA ILE A 315 1.81 -6.36 -11.46
C ILE A 315 1.69 -7.87 -11.68
N ALA A 316 2.80 -8.61 -11.64
CA ALA A 316 2.82 -10.03 -11.97
C ALA A 316 1.93 -10.89 -11.05
N HIS A 317 1.92 -10.63 -9.74
CA HIS A 317 1.11 -11.44 -8.82
C HIS A 317 -0.39 -11.19 -9.01
N PHE A 318 -0.81 -9.96 -9.33
CA PHE A 318 -2.21 -9.68 -9.65
C PHE A 318 -2.69 -10.48 -10.86
N TYR A 319 -1.93 -10.44 -11.96
CA TYR A 319 -2.26 -11.23 -13.16
C TYR A 319 -2.25 -12.73 -12.88
N LEU A 320 -1.26 -13.24 -12.13
CA LEU A 320 -1.19 -14.65 -11.79
C LEU A 320 -2.37 -15.09 -10.91
N ILE A 321 -2.71 -14.32 -9.86
CA ILE A 321 -3.86 -14.61 -8.99
C ILE A 321 -5.15 -14.62 -9.80
N HIS A 322 -5.35 -13.63 -10.68
CA HIS A 322 -6.54 -13.58 -11.53
C HIS A 322 -6.59 -14.80 -12.46
N LEU A 323 -5.50 -15.12 -13.16
CA LEU A 323 -5.42 -16.31 -14.02
C LEU A 323 -5.74 -17.60 -13.26
N LEU A 324 -5.20 -17.77 -12.05
CA LEU A 324 -5.51 -18.93 -11.21
C LEU A 324 -6.99 -18.96 -10.83
N SER A 325 -7.59 -17.81 -10.49
CA SER A 325 -9.02 -17.70 -10.16
C SER A 325 -9.89 -18.11 -11.35
N LEU A 326 -9.48 -17.75 -12.58
CA LEU A 326 -10.16 -18.17 -13.81
C LEU A 326 -10.06 -19.67 -14.02
N LEU A 327 -8.85 -20.24 -13.88
CA LEU A 327 -8.62 -21.67 -14.04
C LEU A 327 -9.42 -22.48 -13.01
N THR A 328 -9.41 -22.10 -11.74
CA THR A 328 -10.17 -22.80 -10.70
C THR A 328 -11.67 -22.66 -10.90
N SER A 329 -12.13 -21.49 -11.35
CA SER A 329 -13.54 -21.26 -11.67
C SER A 329 -14.00 -22.08 -12.88
N TRP A 330 -13.17 -22.19 -13.91
CA TRP A 330 -13.43 -23.02 -15.08
C TRP A 330 -13.49 -24.51 -14.71
N ILE A 331 -12.55 -24.99 -13.89
CA ILE A 331 -12.53 -26.38 -13.42
C ILE A 331 -13.78 -26.70 -12.58
N ARG A 332 -14.25 -25.75 -11.76
CA ARG A 332 -15.39 -25.98 -10.86
C ARG A 332 -16.76 -25.78 -11.52
N TYR A 333 -16.91 -24.76 -12.36
CA TYR A 333 -18.21 -24.35 -12.91
C TYR A 333 -18.34 -24.57 -14.44
N GLY A 334 -17.28 -24.97 -15.12
CA GLY A 334 -17.28 -25.19 -16.57
C GLY A 334 -17.74 -23.96 -17.35
N ALA A 335 -18.57 -24.15 -18.38
CA ALA A 335 -19.08 -23.06 -19.21
C ALA A 335 -19.88 -22.00 -18.43
N HIS A 336 -20.44 -22.33 -17.27
CA HIS A 336 -21.15 -21.36 -16.41
C HIS A 336 -20.21 -20.32 -15.79
N SER A 337 -18.89 -20.52 -15.83
CA SER A 337 -17.93 -19.49 -15.40
C SER A 337 -17.75 -18.37 -16.43
N TYR A 338 -18.24 -18.50 -17.67
CA TYR A 338 -17.96 -17.52 -18.72
C TYR A 338 -18.27 -16.04 -18.35
N PRO A 339 -19.38 -15.71 -17.65
CA PRO A 339 -19.66 -14.34 -17.23
C PRO A 339 -18.62 -13.78 -16.24
N ILE A 340 -18.08 -14.62 -15.36
CA ILE A 340 -17.07 -14.23 -14.36
C ILE A 340 -15.66 -14.14 -14.95
N LEU A 341 -15.40 -14.72 -16.13
CA LEU A 341 -14.05 -14.76 -16.70
C LEU A 341 -13.49 -13.38 -17.10
N PHE A 342 -14.37 -12.41 -17.36
CA PHE A 342 -14.02 -11.08 -17.87
C PHE A 342 -14.68 -9.97 -17.04
N SER A 343 -14.79 -10.22 -15.74
CA SER A 343 -15.39 -9.31 -14.77
C SER A 343 -14.54 -9.29 -13.51
N SER A 344 -14.40 -8.13 -12.87
CA SER A 344 -13.75 -8.06 -11.57
C SER A 344 -14.46 -8.91 -10.52
N PRO A 345 -13.73 -9.46 -9.53
CA PRO A 345 -14.35 -10.07 -8.37
C PRO A 345 -15.21 -9.04 -7.62
N PRO A 346 -16.25 -9.46 -6.88
CA PRO A 346 -17.16 -8.52 -6.23
C PRO A 346 -16.46 -7.66 -5.17
N ALA A 347 -15.42 -8.19 -4.51
CA ALA A 347 -14.55 -7.46 -3.58
C ALA A 347 -13.87 -6.23 -4.22
N MET A 348 -13.77 -6.18 -5.55
CA MET A 348 -13.17 -5.09 -6.33
C MET A 348 -14.21 -4.30 -7.14
N GLY A 349 -15.49 -4.36 -6.74
CA GLY A 349 -16.58 -3.63 -7.41
C GLY A 349 -17.21 -4.37 -8.59
N GLY A 350 -16.91 -5.65 -8.75
CA GLY A 350 -17.58 -6.51 -9.73
C GLY A 350 -19.05 -6.79 -9.37
N PRO A 351 -19.90 -7.12 -10.36
CA PRO A 351 -21.32 -7.36 -10.11
C PRO A 351 -21.53 -8.70 -9.38
N ALA A 352 -21.76 -8.69 -8.07
CA ALA A 352 -21.91 -9.92 -7.27
C ALA A 352 -22.90 -10.96 -7.86
N LYS A 353 -23.96 -10.50 -8.52
CA LYS A 353 -25.03 -11.36 -9.10
C LYS A 353 -24.56 -12.30 -10.22
N ILE A 354 -23.43 -12.05 -10.86
CA ILE A 354 -22.92 -12.95 -11.92
C ILE A 354 -22.06 -14.09 -11.36
N PHE A 355 -21.67 -14.01 -10.08
CA PHE A 355 -20.88 -15.03 -9.42
C PHE A 355 -21.80 -16.12 -8.86
N PRO A 356 -21.43 -17.42 -8.98
CA PRO A 356 -22.17 -18.51 -8.34
C PRO A 356 -22.35 -18.29 -6.84
N GLU A 357 -23.46 -18.75 -6.26
CA GLU A 357 -23.73 -18.58 -4.83
C GLU A 357 -22.71 -19.30 -3.93
N ASP A 358 -22.07 -20.35 -4.43
CA ASP A 358 -21.01 -21.10 -3.75
C ASP A 358 -19.60 -20.65 -4.16
N PHE A 359 -19.47 -19.48 -4.80
CA PHE A 359 -18.19 -18.93 -5.26
C PHE A 359 -17.17 -18.73 -4.14
N GLY A 360 -15.92 -19.06 -4.46
CA GLY A 360 -14.80 -18.96 -3.53
C GLY A 360 -14.59 -20.23 -2.69
N TYR A 361 -13.66 -20.10 -1.76
CA TYR A 361 -13.04 -21.20 -1.02
C TYR A 361 -12.80 -20.81 0.45
N PRO A 362 -12.67 -21.80 1.34
CA PRO A 362 -12.27 -21.55 2.73
C PRO A 362 -10.85 -20.97 2.82
N LEU A 363 -10.56 -20.31 3.94
CA LEU A 363 -9.34 -19.53 4.14
C LEU A 363 -8.03 -20.34 3.99
N TRP A 364 -8.03 -21.63 4.29
CA TRP A 364 -6.83 -22.46 4.10
C TRP A 364 -6.44 -22.61 2.62
N VAL A 365 -7.41 -22.64 1.70
CA VAL A 365 -7.15 -22.66 0.25
C VAL A 365 -6.52 -21.33 -0.18
N VAL A 366 -7.00 -20.22 0.38
CA VAL A 366 -6.42 -18.89 0.14
C VAL A 366 -4.94 -18.87 0.52
N TYR A 367 -4.57 -19.43 1.68
CA TYR A 367 -3.16 -19.53 2.08
C TYR A 367 -2.34 -20.44 1.17
N ALA A 368 -2.89 -21.57 0.72
CA ALA A 368 -2.21 -22.47 -0.21
C ALA A 368 -1.94 -21.79 -1.57
N VAL A 369 -2.95 -21.10 -2.12
CA VAL A 369 -2.81 -20.33 -3.37
C VAL A 369 -1.83 -19.18 -3.19
N TRP A 370 -1.90 -18.44 -2.08
CA TRP A 370 -0.97 -17.36 -1.77
C TRP A 370 0.48 -17.86 -1.72
N LEU A 371 0.73 -18.98 -1.02
CA LEU A 371 2.06 -19.58 -0.93
C LEU A 371 2.55 -20.02 -2.32
N PHE A 372 1.68 -20.63 -3.13
CA PHE A 372 1.99 -21.01 -4.50
C PHE A 372 2.40 -19.80 -5.35
N VAL A 373 1.64 -18.70 -5.29
CA VAL A 373 1.93 -17.45 -6.01
C VAL A 373 3.27 -16.85 -5.59
N VAL A 374 3.56 -16.81 -4.28
CA VAL A 374 4.84 -16.31 -3.78
C VAL A 374 6.00 -17.18 -4.25
N ILE A 375 5.89 -18.52 -4.13
CA ILE A 375 6.96 -19.45 -4.51
C ILE A 375 7.21 -19.42 -6.03
N SER A 376 6.15 -19.42 -6.84
CA SER A 376 6.27 -19.46 -8.30
C SER A 376 6.87 -18.17 -8.88
N LEU A 377 6.57 -17.02 -8.27
CA LEU A 377 7.11 -15.73 -8.72
C LEU A 377 8.51 -15.43 -8.20
N TYR A 378 8.99 -16.13 -7.17
CA TYR A 378 10.36 -15.95 -6.67
C TYR A 378 11.45 -16.09 -7.75
N PRO A 379 11.52 -17.18 -8.55
CA PRO A 379 12.56 -17.32 -9.58
C PRO A 379 12.44 -16.24 -10.67
N VAL A 380 11.23 -15.85 -11.05
CA VAL A 380 10.97 -14.81 -12.05
C VAL A 380 11.43 -13.44 -11.54
N CYS A 381 11.11 -13.10 -10.29
CA CYS A 381 11.55 -11.86 -9.65
C CYS A 381 13.07 -11.84 -9.48
N ARG A 382 13.69 -12.97 -9.14
CA ARG A 382 15.16 -13.08 -9.05
C ARG A 382 15.83 -12.84 -10.40
N TRP A 383 15.29 -13.45 -11.46
CA TRP A 383 15.76 -13.23 -12.83
C TRP A 383 15.65 -11.74 -13.22
N PHE A 384 14.49 -11.12 -13.02
CA PHE A 384 14.27 -9.71 -13.34
C PHE A 384 15.15 -8.78 -12.50
N ALA A 385 15.36 -9.09 -11.22
CA ALA A 385 16.26 -8.34 -10.35
C ALA A 385 17.72 -8.39 -10.83
N ASN A 386 18.18 -9.52 -11.38
CA ASN A 386 19.51 -9.63 -11.99
C ASN A 386 19.62 -8.78 -13.25
N ILE A 387 18.61 -8.80 -14.13
CA ILE A 387 18.58 -7.96 -15.33
C ILE A 387 18.66 -6.48 -14.96
N LYS A 388 17.87 -6.04 -13.99
CA LYS A 388 17.85 -4.65 -13.51
C LYS A 388 19.18 -4.23 -12.86
N ALA A 389 19.99 -5.18 -12.40
CA ALA A 389 21.31 -4.91 -11.84
C ALA A 389 22.40 -4.77 -12.91
N THR A 390 22.23 -5.40 -14.07
CA THR A 390 23.24 -5.40 -15.14
C THR A 390 22.94 -4.41 -16.26
N ARG A 391 21.67 -4.03 -16.45
CA ARG A 391 21.23 -3.12 -17.51
C ARG A 391 20.97 -1.70 -17.02
N THR A 392 21.22 -0.72 -17.90
CA THR A 392 21.09 0.72 -17.62
C THR A 392 20.04 1.43 -18.48
N ASP A 393 19.16 0.67 -19.15
CA ASP A 393 18.13 1.25 -20.01
C ASP A 393 17.20 2.21 -19.23
N TRP A 394 16.78 3.28 -19.89
CA TRP A 394 16.06 4.40 -19.27
C TRP A 394 14.75 3.99 -18.57
N TRP A 395 14.06 2.96 -19.09
CA TRP A 395 12.77 2.50 -18.57
C TRP A 395 12.89 1.68 -17.27
N PHE A 396 14.07 1.13 -16.95
CA PHE A 396 14.27 0.40 -15.68
C PHE A 396 14.17 1.31 -14.44
N GLY A 397 14.35 2.63 -14.60
CA GLY A 397 14.10 3.60 -13.53
C GLY A 397 12.61 3.81 -13.22
N TYR A 398 11.74 3.45 -14.18
CA TYR A 398 10.29 3.56 -14.09
C TYR A 398 9.61 2.25 -13.65
N LEU A 399 10.34 1.13 -13.66
CA LEU A 399 9.98 -0.16 -13.05
C LEU A 399 10.70 -0.38 -11.72
#